data_AF-A0A606C8U5-F1
#
_entry.id   AF-A0A606C8U5-F1
#
_cell.length_a   1.000
_cell.length_b   1.000
_cell.length_c   1.000
_cell.angle_alpha   90.00
_cell.angle_beta   90.00
_cell.angle_gamma   90.00
#
_symmetry.space_group_name_H-M   'P 1'
#
loop_
_entity.id
_entity.type
_entity.pdbx_description
1 polymer ?
#
loop_
_entity_poly.entity_id
_entity_poly.type
_entity_poly.pdbx_seq_one_letter_code
_entity_poly.pdbx_strand_id
1 'polypeptide(L)'
;MSQYNKTVRMLFGVIAFLLFSKVSIMLGTTGWKDVCFLIGCYLFLYFFIFSLIDSAVGKISSFHQEYNKENIKKPFLKNFIGNRNLVSRGYKLIFNLGFLLILFL
;
A
#
# COMPACT_ATOMS: atom_id res chain seq x y z
N MET A 1 -0.66 13.70 8.39
CA MET A 1 -1.96 13.04 8.16
C MET A 1 -2.34 12.26 9.41
N SER A 2 -3.48 12.58 10.04
CA SER A 2 -3.95 11.91 11.26
C SER A 2 -4.12 10.40 11.04
N GLN A 3 -3.92 9.60 12.10
CA GLN A 3 -4.16 8.16 12.08
C GLN A 3 -5.62 7.84 11.66
N TYR A 4 -6.57 8.68 12.05
CA TYR A 4 -7.97 8.62 11.63
C TYR A 4 -8.11 8.67 10.09
N ASN A 5 -7.43 9.61 9.44
CA ASN A 5 -7.47 9.75 7.98
C ASN A 5 -6.83 8.55 7.27
N LYS A 6 -5.88 7.85 7.90
CA LYS A 6 -5.28 6.63 7.33
C LYS A 6 -6.27 5.46 7.37
N THR A 7 -6.97 5.27 8.49
CA THR A 7 -7.98 4.21 8.63
C THR A 7 -9.14 4.41 7.67
N VAL A 8 -9.65 5.65 7.55
CA VAL A 8 -10.72 5.98 6.59
C VAL A 8 -10.26 5.69 5.15
N ARG A 9 -9.02 6.07 4.82
CA ARG A 9 -8.44 5.79 3.50
C ARG A 9 -8.30 4.29 3.22
N MET A 10 -7.90 3.50 4.21
CA MET A 10 -7.85 2.04 4.09
C MET A 10 -9.24 1.44 3.88
N LEU A 11 -10.23 1.87 4.66
CA LEU A 11 -11.64 1.44 4.52
C LEU A 11 -12.17 1.78 3.12
N PHE A 12 -11.87 2.97 2.62
CA PHE A 12 -12.22 3.36 1.26
C PHE A 12 -11.64 2.39 0.23
N GLY A 13 -10.36 2.01 0.35
CA GLY A 13 -9.73 1.04 -0.53
C GLY A 13 -10.43 -0.33 -0.55
N VAL A 14 -10.84 -0.82 0.62
CA VAL A 14 -11.60 -2.08 0.75
C VAL A 14 -12.98 -1.96 0.11
N ILE A 15 -13.72 -0.90 0.43
CA ILE A 15 -15.08 -0.68 -0.11
C ILE A 15 -15.03 -0.54 -1.63
N ALA A 16 -14.09 0.25 -2.16
CA ALA A 16 -13.91 0.43 -3.59
C ALA A 16 -13.59 -0.90 -4.28
N PHE A 17 -12.67 -1.70 -3.73
CA PHE A 17 -12.34 -3.01 -4.28
C PHE A 17 -13.55 -3.94 -4.35
N LEU A 18 -14.33 -4.03 -3.27
CA LEU A 18 -15.52 -4.88 -3.23
C LEU A 18 -16.58 -4.41 -4.23
N LEU A 19 -16.77 -3.09 -4.37
CA LEU A 19 -17.73 -2.51 -5.30
C LEU A 19 -17.33 -2.80 -6.75
N PHE A 20 -16.07 -2.55 -7.12
CA PHE A 20 -15.57 -2.83 -8.47
C PHE A 20 -15.54 -4.33 -8.79
N SER A 21 -15.24 -5.17 -7.81
CA SER A 21 -15.34 -6.64 -7.96
C SER A 21 -16.78 -7.08 -8.20
N LYS A 22 -17.76 -6.50 -7.47
CA LYS A 22 -19.18 -6.77 -7.70
C LYS A 22 -19.62 -6.33 -9.11
N VAL A 23 -19.21 -5.14 -9.54
CA VAL A 23 -19.51 -4.62 -10.90
C VAL A 23 -18.89 -5.53 -11.96
N SER A 24 -17.64 -5.97 -11.76
CA SER A 24 -16.95 -6.92 -12.63
C SER A 24 -17.74 -8.24 -12.77
N ILE A 25 -18.24 -8.79 -11.67
CA ILE A 25 -19.09 -9.99 -11.69
C ILE A 25 -20.39 -9.75 -12.46
N MET A 26 -21.04 -8.59 -12.25
CA MET A 26 -22.28 -8.24 -12.97
C MET A 26 -22.07 -8.04 -14.47
N LEU A 27 -20.87 -7.63 -14.89
CA LEU A 27 -20.50 -7.41 -16.30
C LEU A 27 -20.28 -8.72 -17.09
N GLY A 28 -20.22 -9.88 -16.44
CA GLY A 28 -20.27 -11.18 -17.10
C GLY A 28 -19.11 -11.46 -18.06
N THR A 29 -19.39 -11.60 -19.36
CA THR A 29 -18.37 -11.89 -20.41
C THR A 29 -17.99 -10.67 -21.23
N THR A 30 -18.43 -9.47 -20.85
CA THR A 30 -18.02 -8.25 -21.53
C THR A 30 -16.53 -7.96 -21.28
N GLY A 31 -15.83 -7.42 -22.27
CA GLY A 31 -14.42 -7.03 -22.12
C GLY A 31 -14.16 -6.00 -21.00
N TRP A 32 -15.21 -5.36 -20.49
CA TRP A 32 -15.14 -4.43 -19.36
C TRP A 32 -15.02 -5.13 -18.00
N LYS A 33 -15.33 -6.42 -17.90
CA LYS A 33 -15.22 -7.19 -16.65
C LYS A 33 -13.82 -7.10 -16.05
N ASP A 34 -12.81 -7.39 -16.87
CA ASP A 34 -11.42 -7.46 -16.40
C ASP A 34 -10.88 -6.07 -16.09
N VAL A 35 -11.26 -5.08 -16.90
CA VAL A 35 -10.94 -3.67 -16.66
C VAL A 35 -11.49 -3.21 -15.31
N CYS A 36 -12.76 -3.50 -15.00
CA CYS A 36 -13.36 -3.16 -13.70
C CYS A 36 -12.66 -3.86 -12.54
N PHE A 37 -12.31 -5.14 -12.69
CA PHE A 37 -11.57 -5.87 -11.65
C PHE A 37 -10.18 -5.27 -11.41
N LEU A 38 -9.44 -4.99 -12.49
CA LEU A 38 -8.10 -4.39 -12.43
C LEU A 38 -8.13 -3.00 -11.79
N ILE A 39 -9.13 -2.16 -12.10
CA ILE A 39 -9.35 -0.87 -11.43
C ILE A 39 -9.57 -1.08 -9.93
N GLY A 40 -10.42 -2.04 -9.55
CA GLY A 40 -10.65 -2.40 -8.15
C GLY A 40 -9.35 -2.79 -7.44
N CYS A 41 -8.55 -3.68 -8.05
CA CYS A 41 -7.25 -4.12 -7.54
C CYS A 41 -6.28 -2.94 -7.35
N TYR A 42 -6.23 -2.01 -8.30
CA TYR A 42 -5.36 -0.83 -8.19
C TYR A 42 -5.80 0.10 -7.06
N LEU A 43 -7.10 0.34 -6.92
CA LEU A 43 -7.64 1.14 -5.82
C LEU A 43 -7.33 0.49 -4.47
N PHE A 44 -7.44 -0.84 -4.36
CA PHE A 44 -7.03 -1.56 -3.16
C PHE A 44 -5.54 -1.36 -2.85
N LEU A 45 -4.67 -1.54 -3.84
CA LEU A 45 -3.24 -1.31 -3.69
C LEU A 45 -2.93 0.12 -3.21
N TYR A 46 -3.52 1.12 -3.86
CA TYR A 46 -3.22 2.51 -3.59
C TYR A 46 -3.76 3.01 -2.25
N PHE A 47 -5.00 2.63 -1.91
CA PHE A 47 -5.67 3.16 -0.72
C PHE A 47 -5.45 2.29 0.52
N PHE A 48 -5.31 0.97 0.36
CA PHE A 48 -5.08 0.05 1.47
C PHE A 48 -3.59 -0.28 1.64
N ILE A 49 -2.98 -0.94 0.65
CA ILE A 49 -1.60 -1.49 0.78
C ILE A 49 -0.58 -0.37 1.00
N PHE A 50 -0.65 0.72 0.23
CA PHE A 50 0.29 1.84 0.38
C PHE A 50 0.15 2.54 1.73
N SER A 51 -1.08 2.66 2.25
CA SER A 51 -1.34 3.20 3.58
C SER A 51 -0.80 2.27 4.67
N LEU A 52 -0.83 0.95 4.44
CA LEU A 52 -0.32 -0.07 5.35
C LEU A 52 1.20 -0.04 5.39
N ILE A 53 1.87 0.07 4.23
CA ILE A 53 3.32 0.28 4.14
C ILE A 53 3.75 1.52 4.91
N ASP A 54 3.10 2.67 4.69
CA ASP A 54 3.41 3.91 5.40
C ASP A 54 3.26 3.76 6.92
N SER A 55 2.25 3.00 7.35
CA SER A 55 1.98 2.76 8.77
C SER A 55 2.99 1.79 9.39
N ALA A 56 3.35 0.72 8.67
CA ALA A 56 4.34 -0.26 9.12
C ALA A 56 5.73 0.38 9.24
N VAL A 57 6.19 1.08 8.20
CA VAL A 57 7.48 1.78 8.22
C VAL A 57 7.52 2.83 9.32
N GLY A 58 6.41 3.57 9.53
CA GLY A 58 6.29 4.53 10.62
C GLY A 58 6.41 3.89 11.99
N LYS A 59 5.69 2.78 12.25
CA LYS A 59 5.72 2.05 13.52
C LYS A 59 7.08 1.40 13.80
N ILE A 60 7.71 0.81 12.79
CA ILE A 60 9.06 0.23 12.90
C ILE A 60 10.05 1.34 13.26
N SER A 61 9.98 2.47 12.56
CA SER A 61 10.83 3.63 12.84
C SER A 61 10.63 4.15 14.27
N SER A 62 9.39 4.31 14.74
CA SER A 62 9.11 4.81 16.10
C SER A 62 9.55 3.81 17.17
N PHE A 63 9.27 2.52 16.97
CA PHE A 63 9.69 1.46 17.90
C PHE A 63 11.21 1.47 18.12
N HIS A 64 11.98 1.56 17.04
CA HIS A 64 13.44 1.60 17.16
C HIS A 64 13.94 2.91 17.78
N GLN A 65 13.30 4.06 17.50
CA GLN A 65 13.63 5.35 18.11
C GLN A 65 13.38 5.38 19.62
N GLU A 66 12.31 4.73 20.09
CA GLU A 66 11.89 4.79 21.48
C GLU A 66 12.55 3.70 22.34
N TYR A 67 12.54 2.44 21.87
CA TYR A 67 12.93 1.28 22.66
C TYR A 67 14.30 0.70 22.30
N ASN A 68 14.88 1.07 21.16
CA ASN A 68 16.08 0.41 20.66
C ASN A 68 17.21 1.38 20.25
N LYS A 69 17.39 2.43 21.06
CA LYS A 69 18.32 3.54 20.83
C LYS A 69 19.77 3.08 20.62
N GLU A 70 20.19 1.99 21.26
CA GLU A 70 21.54 1.43 21.09
C GLU A 70 21.75 0.76 19.72
N ASN A 71 20.74 0.06 19.19
CA ASN A 71 20.81 -0.56 17.87
C ASN A 71 20.58 0.42 16.71
N ILE A 72 20.08 1.64 16.96
CA ILE A 72 20.00 2.69 15.92
C ILE A 72 21.40 3.03 15.38
N LYS A 73 22.47 2.80 16.15
CA LYS A 73 23.85 3.00 15.69
C LYS A 73 24.26 2.03 14.58
N LYS A 74 23.53 0.90 14.41
CA LYS A 74 23.80 -0.03 13.31
C LYS A 74 23.49 0.65 11.96
N PRO A 75 24.41 0.60 10.98
CA PRO A 75 24.31 1.38 9.74
C PRO A 75 23.02 1.10 8.96
N PHE A 76 22.52 -0.15 8.97
CA PHE A 76 21.26 -0.51 8.33
C PHE A 76 20.04 0.19 8.95
N LEU A 77 19.89 0.10 10.27
CA LEU A 77 18.77 0.71 11.02
C LEU A 77 18.82 2.24 10.96
N LYS A 78 20.03 2.81 11.05
CA LYS A 78 20.26 4.26 10.88
C LYS A 78 19.77 4.75 9.51
N ASN A 79 20.15 4.05 8.44
CA ASN A 79 19.72 4.39 7.09
C ASN A 79 18.23 4.17 6.88
N PHE A 80 17.65 3.10 7.44
CA PHE A 80 16.21 2.81 7.34
C PHE A 80 15.37 3.91 8.00
N ILE A 81 15.73 4.30 9.23
CA ILE A 81 15.03 5.37 9.98
C ILE A 81 15.22 6.72 9.31
N GLY A 82 16.46 7.06 8.93
CA GLY A 82 16.80 8.32 8.26
C GLY A 82 16.11 8.49 6.91
N ASN A 83 15.94 7.39 6.17
CA ASN A 83 15.33 7.38 4.83
C ASN A 83 13.96 6.70 4.80
N ARG A 84 13.19 6.71 5.90
CA ARG A 84 11.89 6.03 6.00
C ARG A 84 10.92 6.35 4.84
N ASN A 85 10.94 7.59 4.35
CA ASN A 85 10.12 8.01 3.21
C ASN A 85 10.57 7.32 1.90
N LEU A 86 11.87 7.16 1.73
CA LEU A 86 12.48 6.50 0.57
C LEU A 86 12.20 4.99 0.60
N VAL A 87 12.29 4.37 1.78
CA VAL A 87 11.90 2.97 2.00
C VAL A 87 10.43 2.74 1.63
N SER A 88 9.52 3.57 2.16
CA SER A 88 8.09 3.47 1.82
C SER A 88 7.86 3.64 0.31
N ARG A 89 8.49 4.64 -0.32
CA ARG A 89 8.40 4.84 -1.77
C ARG A 89 8.94 3.64 -2.55
N GLY A 90 10.02 3.02 -2.09
CA GLY A 90 10.59 1.81 -2.70
C GLY A 90 9.61 0.64 -2.70
N TYR A 91 8.97 0.35 -1.57
CA TYR A 91 7.92 -0.68 -1.52
C TYR A 91 6.75 -0.35 -2.44
N LYS A 92 6.28 0.90 -2.45
CA LYS A 92 5.19 1.33 -3.36
C LYS A 92 5.56 1.20 -4.83
N LEU A 93 6.81 1.46 -5.19
CA LEU A 93 7.32 1.29 -6.55
C LEU A 93 7.25 -0.18 -6.96
N ILE A 94 7.72 -1.11 -6.12
CA ILE A 94 7.67 -2.56 -6.38
C ILE A 94 6.22 -3.00 -6.64
N PHE A 95 5.27 -2.55 -5.82
CA PHE A 95 3.86 -2.87 -6.02
C PHE A 95 3.28 -2.28 -7.32
N ASN A 96 3.64 -1.05 -7.68
CA ASN A 96 3.23 -0.47 -8.97
C ASN A 96 3.81 -1.25 -10.16
N LEU A 97 5.09 -1.64 -10.10
CA LEU A 97 5.74 -2.44 -11.13
C LEU A 97 5.08 -3.82 -11.25
N GLY A 98 4.80 -4.48 -10.13
CA GLY A 98 4.07 -5.75 -10.11
C GLY A 98 2.67 -5.63 -10.72
N PHE A 99 1.96 -4.53 -10.43
CA PHE A 99 0.65 -4.27 -11.03
C PHE A 99 0.73 -4.03 -12.54
N LEU A 100 1.73 -3.28 -13.01
CA LEU A 100 1.97 -3.10 -14.44
C LEU A 100 2.26 -4.44 -15.13
N LEU A 101 3.08 -5.31 -14.53
CA LEU A 101 3.33 -6.64 -15.09
C LEU A 101 2.05 -7.46 -15.25
N ILE A 102 1.14 -7.41 -14.26
CA ILE A 102 -0.16 -8.09 -14.33
C ILE A 102 -1.06 -7.50 -15.42
N LEU A 103 -0.99 -6.18 -15.67
CA LEU A 103 -1.77 -5.52 -16.72
C LEU A 103 -1.36 -5.94 -18.15
N PHE A 104 -0.11 -6.34 -18.35
CA PHE A 104 0.45 -6.69 -19.67
C PHE A 104 0.58 -8.20 -19.89
N LEU A 105 0.10 -9.02 -18.94
CA LEU A 105 0.10 -10.49 -18.97
C LEU A 105 -1.27 -11.01 -19.43
#